data_AF-A0A9X3C9I7-F1
#
_entry.id   AF-A0A9X3C9I7-F1
#
_cell.length_a   1.000
_cell.length_b   1.000
_cell.length_c   1.000
_cell.angle_alpha   90.00
_cell.angle_beta   90.00
_cell.angle_gamma   90.00
#
_symmetry.space_group_name_H-M   'P 1'
#
loop_
_entity.id
_entity.type
_entity.pdbx_description
1 polymer ?
#
loop_
_entity_poly.entity_id
_entity_poly.type
_entity_poly.pdbx_seq_one_letter_code
_entity_poly.pdbx_strand_id
1 'polypeptide(L)'
;MKLSKIQLIDKINIFKEKFHLKGGEVTDFKFYPKIGKGENYWIVTQSYELFGEIENFFYMISDDTGVVIQTMNGHGINPHLGVQIEDEALRKEWEDFDEEEFNKKNTLPKENPKSDKPKGDWSVLIRR
;
A
#
# COMPACT_ATOMS: atom_id res chain seq x y z
N MET A 1 9.82 1.36 -18.99
CA MET A 1 10.17 -0.09 -18.88
C MET A 1 9.09 -0.70 -17.99
N LYS A 2 8.36 -1.74 -18.37
CA LYS A 2 7.21 -2.17 -17.55
C LYS A 2 7.69 -2.87 -16.27
N LEU A 3 7.51 -2.24 -15.09
CA LEU A 3 7.91 -2.83 -13.82
C LEU A 3 7.00 -4.00 -13.43
N SER A 4 7.62 -5.05 -12.91
CA SER A 4 6.92 -6.18 -12.28
C SER A 4 6.60 -5.90 -10.81
N LYS A 5 5.63 -6.61 -10.24
CA LYS A 5 5.28 -6.50 -8.82
C LYS A 5 6.47 -6.79 -7.88
N ILE A 6 7.31 -7.78 -8.24
CA ILE A 6 8.52 -8.11 -7.47
C ILE A 6 9.48 -6.91 -7.45
N GLN A 7 9.72 -6.30 -8.62
CA GLN A 7 10.57 -5.11 -8.71
C GLN A 7 9.98 -3.94 -7.90
N LEU A 8 8.66 -3.75 -7.90
CA LEU A 8 8.02 -2.69 -7.09
C LEU A 8 8.24 -2.92 -5.60
N ILE A 9 8.12 -4.16 -5.11
CA ILE A 9 8.43 -4.51 -3.71
C ILE A 9 9.89 -4.21 -3.39
N ASP A 10 10.82 -4.59 -4.26
CA ASP A 10 12.25 -4.31 -4.06
C ASP A 10 12.52 -2.81 -3.96
N LYS A 11 11.90 -2.00 -4.82
CA LYS A 11 12.01 -0.53 -4.76
C LYS A 11 11.49 0.04 -3.44
N ILE A 12 10.38 -0.49 -2.93
CA ILE A 12 9.82 -0.08 -1.65
C ILE A 12 10.74 -0.49 -0.50
N ASN A 13 11.32 -1.69 -0.53
CA ASN A 13 12.23 -2.13 0.52
C ASN A 13 13.50 -1.28 0.56
N ILE A 14 14.10 -0.97 -0.60
CA ILE A 14 15.23 -0.04 -0.70
C ILE A 14 14.86 1.34 -0.15
N PHE A 15 13.66 1.83 -0.47
CA PHE A 15 13.17 3.10 0.05
C PHE A 15 13.02 3.09 1.58
N LYS A 16 12.41 2.04 2.14
CA LYS A 16 12.24 1.87 3.58
C LYS A 16 13.58 1.82 4.31
N GLU A 17 14.55 1.08 3.78
CA GLU A 17 15.91 1.01 4.36
C GLU A 17 16.56 2.39 4.40
N LYS A 18 16.46 3.15 3.30
CA LYS A 18 17.03 4.50 3.19
C LYS A 18 16.46 5.48 4.22
N PHE A 19 15.17 5.39 4.52
CA PHE A 19 14.46 6.30 5.42
C PHE A 19 14.18 5.70 6.80
N HIS A 20 14.74 4.52 7.11
CA HIS A 20 14.51 3.78 8.35
C HIS A 20 13.03 3.57 8.70
N LEU A 21 12.18 3.40 7.67
CA LEU A 21 10.76 3.14 7.83
C LEU A 21 10.55 1.68 8.25
N LYS A 22 9.68 1.45 9.24
CA LYS A 22 9.43 0.11 9.79
C LYS A 22 8.12 -0.47 9.27
N GLY A 23 8.15 -1.79 9.05
CA GLY A 23 6.96 -2.64 9.03
C GLY A 23 6.03 -2.43 7.84
N GLY A 24 4.87 -3.11 7.91
CA GLY A 24 3.76 -3.11 6.97
C GLY A 24 3.90 -4.14 5.84
N GLU A 25 2.78 -4.74 5.45
CA GLU A 25 2.71 -5.66 4.31
C GLU A 25 2.22 -4.91 3.07
N VAL A 26 2.83 -5.17 1.92
CA VAL A 26 2.30 -4.64 0.65
C VAL A 26 1.03 -5.40 0.31
N THR A 27 -0.10 -4.70 0.28
CA THR A 27 -1.43 -5.29 0.12
C THR A 27 -1.98 -5.13 -1.29
N ASP A 28 -1.59 -4.07 -2.01
CA ASP A 28 -2.13 -3.82 -3.36
C ASP A 28 -1.14 -3.10 -4.30
N PHE A 29 -1.35 -3.28 -5.60
CA PHE A 29 -0.61 -2.63 -6.69
C PHE A 29 -1.58 -2.15 -7.75
N LYS A 30 -1.64 -0.83 -7.96
CA LYS A 30 -2.50 -0.22 -8.95
C LYS A 30 -1.69 0.56 -9.97
N PHE A 31 -1.90 0.25 -11.25
CA PHE A 31 -1.23 0.91 -12.35
C PHE A 31 -2.08 2.05 -12.89
N TYR A 32 -1.45 3.19 -13.10
CA TYR A 32 -2.07 4.37 -13.68
C TYR A 32 -1.30 4.80 -14.92
N PRO A 33 -1.88 4.58 -16.12
CA PRO A 33 -1.24 4.98 -17.37
C PRO A 33 -1.46 6.46 -17.66
N LYS A 34 -0.42 7.12 -18.17
CA LYS A 34 -0.49 8.47 -18.77
C LYS A 34 -1.05 9.56 -17.84
N ILE A 35 -0.65 9.59 -16.58
CA ILE A 35 -0.96 10.72 -15.70
C ILE A 35 0.01 11.88 -15.99
N GLY A 36 -0.45 13.12 -15.79
CA GLY A 36 0.37 14.33 -15.89
C GLY A 36 0.85 14.58 -17.32
N LYS A 37 2.17 14.74 -17.49
CA LYS A 37 2.88 14.85 -18.77
C LYS A 37 2.87 13.56 -19.62
N GLY A 38 2.02 12.59 -19.29
CA GLY A 38 1.87 11.32 -20.02
C GLY A 38 2.76 10.21 -19.48
N GLU A 39 3.22 10.32 -18.24
CA GLU A 39 4.03 9.32 -17.56
C GLU A 39 3.17 8.21 -16.95
N ASN A 40 3.76 7.03 -16.78
CA ASN A 40 3.10 5.86 -16.19
C ASN A 40 3.56 5.67 -14.75
N TYR A 41 2.62 5.40 -13.85
CA TYR A 41 2.90 5.26 -12.42
C TYR A 41 2.25 4.02 -11.81
N TRP A 42 2.86 3.57 -10.73
CA TRP A 42 2.31 2.57 -9.83
C TRP A 42 2.02 3.23 -8.49
N ILE A 43 0.79 3.01 -8.00
CA ILE A 43 0.45 3.19 -6.60
C ILE A 43 0.61 1.82 -5.94
N VAL A 44 1.46 1.75 -4.93
CA VAL A 44 1.61 0.54 -4.12
C VAL A 44 1.11 0.85 -2.73
N THR A 45 0.16 0.04 -2.27
CA THR A 45 -0.43 0.20 -0.95
C THR A 45 0.24 -0.76 0.02
N GLN A 46 0.57 -0.24 1.17
CA GLN A 46 1.09 -0.97 2.30
C GLN A 46 0.18 -0.74 3.50
N SER A 47 -0.26 -1.83 4.11
CA SER A 47 -1.09 -1.76 5.31
C SER A 47 -0.28 -2.17 6.55
N TYR A 48 -0.54 -1.52 7.67
CA TYR A 48 0.09 -1.82 8.95
C TYR A 48 -0.92 -1.65 10.08
N GLU A 49 -0.80 -2.47 11.13
CA GLU A 49 -1.67 -2.36 12.30
C GLU A 49 -1.06 -1.40 13.32
N LEU A 50 -1.81 -0.36 13.68
CA LEU A 50 -1.46 0.61 14.71
C LEU A 50 -2.61 0.66 15.73
N PHE A 51 -2.33 0.30 16.99
CA PHE A 51 -3.33 0.30 18.08
C PHE A 51 -4.61 -0.52 17.80
N GLY A 52 -4.51 -1.59 17.00
CA GLY A 52 -5.67 -2.42 16.62
C GLY A 52 -6.46 -1.87 15.42
N GLU A 53 -6.02 -0.75 14.84
CA GLU A 53 -6.56 -0.17 13.62
C GLU A 53 -5.61 -0.43 12.44
N ILE A 54 -6.17 -0.73 11.27
CA ILE A 54 -5.38 -0.93 10.05
C ILE A 54 -5.21 0.43 9.39
N GLU A 55 -3.97 0.87 9.31
CA GLU A 55 -3.55 2.08 8.63
C GLU A 55 -2.94 1.76 7.28
N ASN A 56 -3.15 2.62 6.29
CA ASN A 56 -2.56 2.48 4.96
C ASN A 56 -1.48 3.52 4.70
N PHE A 57 -0.49 3.08 3.92
CA PHE A 57 0.59 3.89 3.40
C PHE A 57 0.70 3.64 1.89
N PHE A 58 0.84 4.70 1.13
CA PHE A 58 0.85 4.67 -0.32
C PHE A 58 2.20 5.13 -0.84
N TYR A 59 2.74 4.37 -1.80
CA TYR A 59 3.96 4.72 -2.54
C TYR A 59 3.60 4.99 -3.99
N MET A 60 3.96 6.17 -4.49
CA MET A 60 3.89 6.47 -5.92
C MET A 60 5.24 6.21 -6.57
N ILE A 61 5.27 5.31 -7.55
CA ILE A 61 6.50 4.85 -8.20
C ILE A 61 6.37 5.06 -9.71
N SER A 62 7.33 5.76 -10.32
CA SER A 62 7.40 5.90 -11.77
C SER A 62 7.68 4.54 -12.42
N ASP A 63 6.84 4.11 -13.37
CA ASP A 63 7.05 2.86 -14.12
C ASP A 63 8.33 2.95 -14.97
N ASP A 64 8.65 4.14 -15.50
CA ASP A 64 9.81 4.30 -16.37
C ASP A 64 11.14 4.28 -15.64
N THR A 65 11.20 4.88 -14.44
CA THR A 65 12.46 5.00 -13.67
C THR A 65 12.55 4.03 -12.49
N GLY A 66 11.41 3.53 -12.00
CA GLY A 66 11.34 2.74 -10.76
C GLY A 66 11.70 3.53 -9.51
N VAL A 67 11.64 4.87 -9.56
CA VAL A 67 11.89 5.76 -8.43
C VAL A 67 10.59 6.02 -7.69
N VAL A 68 10.63 5.94 -6.36
CA VAL A 68 9.55 6.41 -5.49
C VAL A 68 9.56 7.93 -5.53
N ILE A 69 8.52 8.51 -6.14
CA ILE A 69 8.40 9.95 -6.35
C ILE A 69 7.62 10.65 -5.24
N GLN A 70 6.68 9.95 -4.60
CA GLN A 70 5.95 10.48 -3.45
C GLN A 70 5.42 9.37 -2.55
N THR A 71 5.15 9.72 -1.29
CA THR A 71 4.49 8.86 -0.32
C THR A 71 3.37 9.59 0.42
N MET A 72 2.36 8.84 0.85
CA MET A 72 1.17 9.37 1.52
C MET A 72 0.65 8.36 2.56
N ASN A 73 -0.01 8.84 3.60
CA ASN A 73 -0.77 8.01 4.55
C ASN A 73 -2.18 8.59 4.74
N GLY A 74 -2.98 8.01 5.63
CA GLY A 74 -4.34 8.51 5.95
C GLY A 74 -4.41 9.91 6.57
N HIS A 75 -3.27 10.56 6.82
CA HIS A 75 -3.19 11.95 7.22
C HIS A 75 -2.75 12.89 6.09
N GLY A 76 -2.63 12.36 4.86
CA GLY A 76 -2.22 13.10 3.67
C GLY A 76 -0.76 12.87 3.29
N ILE A 77 -0.25 13.77 2.45
CA ILE A 77 1.08 13.65 1.85
C ILE A 77 2.14 13.63 2.96
N ASN A 78 2.96 12.57 2.97
CA ASN A 78 3.99 12.38 3.97
C ASN A 78 5.31 13.01 3.48
N PRO A 79 5.89 14.00 4.19
CA PRO A 79 7.03 14.80 3.73
C PRO A 79 8.38 14.07 3.73
N HIS A 80 8.45 12.76 4.01
CA HIS A 80 9.70 12.00 3.96
C HIS A 80 10.38 12.02 2.58
N LEU A 81 9.63 12.36 1.53
CA LEU A 81 10.16 12.82 0.26
C LEU A 81 10.05 14.34 0.18
N GLY A 82 11.19 15.03 0.26
CA GLY A 82 11.31 16.42 -0.20
C GLY A 82 11.19 16.58 -1.73
N VAL A 83 10.72 15.54 -2.43
CA VAL A 83 10.50 15.56 -3.88
C VAL A 83 9.13 16.20 -4.10
N GLN A 84 9.14 17.46 -4.52
CA GLN A 84 7.92 18.12 -4.97
C GLN A 84 7.56 17.55 -6.33
N ILE A 85 6.30 17.12 -6.49
CA ILE A 85 5.77 16.85 -7.83
C ILE A 85 5.73 18.19 -8.57
N GLU A 86 6.60 18.33 -9.58
CA GLU A 86 6.61 19.50 -10.46
C GLU A 86 5.46 19.49 -11.47
N ASP A 87 4.85 18.32 -11.70
CA ASP A 87 3.70 18.16 -12.58
C ASP A 87 2.40 18.47 -11.84
N GLU A 88 1.81 19.63 -12.15
CA GLU A 88 0.60 20.11 -11.49
C GLU A 88 -0.62 19.20 -11.69
N ALA A 89 -0.72 18.51 -12.83
CA ALA A 89 -1.81 17.57 -13.08
C ALA A 89 -1.65 16.29 -12.25
N LEU A 90 -0.42 15.76 -12.16
CA LEU A 90 -0.12 14.63 -11.27
C LEU A 90 -0.31 15.01 -9.80
N ARG A 91 0.15 16.21 -9.40
CA ARG A 91 -0.02 16.72 -8.04
C ARG A 91 -1.49 16.80 -7.68
N LYS A 92 -2.32 17.36 -8.57
CA LYS A 92 -3.76 17.46 -8.35
C LYS A 92 -4.43 16.09 -8.27
N GLU A 93 -4.11 15.17 -9.17
CA GLU A 93 -4.67 13.80 -9.11
C GLU A 93 -4.27 13.07 -7.82
N TRP A 94 -3.09 13.38 -7.28
CA TRP A 94 -2.61 12.83 -6.02
C TRP A 94 -3.22 13.52 -4.79
N GLU A 95 -3.49 14.81 -4.86
CA GLU A 95 -4.25 15.56 -3.83
C GLU A 95 -5.73 15.15 -3.82
N ASP A 96 -6.31 14.88 -4.98
CA ASP A 96 -7.67 14.37 -5.18
C ASP A 96 -7.76 12.84 -4.91
N PHE A 97 -6.64 12.17 -4.60
CA PHE A 97 -6.65 10.76 -4.25
C PHE A 97 -7.40 10.57 -2.92
N ASP A 98 -8.58 9.99 -3.02
CA ASP A 98 -9.41 9.69 -1.87
C ASP A 98 -9.16 8.27 -1.37
N GLU A 99 -8.57 8.16 -0.17
CA GLU A 99 -8.37 6.90 0.51
C GLU A 99 -9.69 6.17 0.79
N GLU A 100 -10.80 6.86 1.08
CA GLU A 100 -12.09 6.20 1.28
C GLU A 100 -12.59 5.54 0.00
N GLU A 101 -12.47 6.19 -1.16
CA GLU A 101 -12.83 5.59 -2.45
C GLU A 101 -11.92 4.41 -2.81
N PHE A 102 -10.65 4.48 -2.43
CA PHE A 102 -9.71 3.38 -2.56
C PHE A 102 -10.10 2.21 -1.65
N ASN A 103 -10.32 2.49 -0.37
CA ASN A 103 -10.69 1.51 0.64
C ASN A 103 -12.07 0.91 0.36
N LYS A 104 -13.08 1.68 -0.07
CA LYS A 104 -14.42 1.16 -0.43
C LYS A 104 -14.36 0.12 -1.56
N LYS A 105 -13.44 0.30 -2.53
CA LYS A 105 -13.23 -0.66 -3.63
C LYS A 105 -12.43 -1.89 -3.20
N ASN A 106 -11.63 -1.78 -2.13
CA ASN A 106 -10.76 -2.85 -1.62
C ASN A 106 -11.26 -3.51 -0.32
N THR A 107 -12.30 -2.97 0.34
CA THR A 107 -13.05 -3.65 1.38
C THR A 107 -14.05 -4.59 0.71
N LEU A 108 -13.62 -5.84 0.52
CA LEU A 108 -14.58 -6.95 0.62
C LEU A 108 -15.28 -6.85 1.99
N PRO A 109 -16.57 -7.20 2.09
CA PRO A 109 -17.29 -7.09 3.34
C PRO A 109 -16.52 -7.86 4.41
N LYS A 110 -16.35 -7.24 5.59
CA LYS A 110 -15.98 -7.96 6.81
C LYS A 110 -17.11 -8.98 7.09
N GLU A 111 -17.11 -10.11 6.40
CA GLU A 111 -17.76 -11.30 6.92
C GLU A 111 -16.96 -11.68 8.15
N ASN A 112 -17.48 -11.28 9.31
CA ASN A 112 -17.23 -11.99 10.55
C ASN A 112 -17.27 -13.49 10.22
N PRO A 113 -16.19 -14.26 10.39
CA PRO A 113 -16.36 -15.69 10.47
C PRO A 113 -17.24 -15.90 11.69
N LYS A 114 -18.52 -16.23 11.45
CA LYS A 114 -19.37 -16.80 12.47
C LYS A 114 -18.56 -17.94 13.07
N SER A 115 -18.28 -17.79 14.35
CA SER A 115 -17.76 -18.80 15.25
C SER A 115 -18.67 -20.02 15.20
N ASP A 116 -18.51 -20.84 14.17
CA ASP A 116 -18.92 -22.24 14.19
C ASP A 116 -17.80 -22.99 14.90
N LYS A 117 -17.87 -23.01 16.22
CA LYS A 117 -17.17 -24.00 17.02
C LYS A 117 -17.57 -25.39 16.49
N PRO A 118 -16.64 -26.22 16.01
CA PRO A 118 -16.85 -27.64 16.16
C PRO A 118 -16.73 -27.95 17.66
N LYS A 119 -17.81 -28.45 18.27
CA LYS A 119 -17.70 -29.22 19.53
C LYS A 119 -16.95 -30.51 19.21
N GLY A 120 -15.63 -30.41 19.11
CA GLY A 120 -14.71 -31.53 18.95
C GLY A 120 -14.04 -31.80 20.28
N ASP A 121 -14.39 -32.92 20.88
CA ASP A 121 -13.84 -33.48 22.10
C ASP A 121 -12.32 -33.69 21.93
N TRP A 122 -11.49 -33.00 22.72
CA TRP A 122 -10.02 -33.21 22.78
C TRP A 122 -9.64 -34.23 23.86
N SER A 123 -10.54 -35.17 24.14
CA SER A 123 -10.14 -36.43 24.72
C SER A 123 -9.36 -37.21 23.67
N VAL A 124 -8.12 -37.58 23.99
CA VAL A 124 -7.37 -38.76 23.51
C VAL A 124 -6.01 -38.45 22.84
N LEU A 125 -4.97 -38.86 23.59
CA LEU A 125 -3.61 -39.29 23.20
C LEU A 125 -2.67 -38.17 22.66
N ILE A 126 -1.49 -37.94 23.23
CA ILE A 126 -0.47 -38.94 23.60
C ILE A 126 0.26 -38.49 24.88
N ARG A 127 0.17 -39.31 25.93
CA ARG A 127 1.21 -39.41 26.97
C ARG A 127 2.30 -40.37 26.46
N ARG A 128 3.53 -40.06 26.84
CA ARG A 128 4.79 -40.84 26.77
C ARG A 128 4.66 -42.34 26.53
#